data_AF-A0A6G3MEL7-F1
#
_entry.id   AF-A0A6G3MEL7-F1
#
_cell.length_a   1.000
_cell.length_b   1.000
_cell.length_c   1.000
_cell.angle_alpha   90.00
_cell.angle_beta   90.00
_cell.angle_gamma   90.00
#
_symmetry.space_group_name_H-M   'P 1'
#
loop_
_entity.id
_entity.type
_entity.pdbx_description
1 polymer ?
#
loop_
_entity_poly.entity_id
_entity_poly.type
_entity_poly.pdbx_seq_one_letter_code
_entity_poly.pdbx_strand_id
1 'polypeptide(L)'
;LMSAATSKISENCISITDILYLILSHANIRHKNTLVVKIIDLISECTKYLNNSIESVKILMSNLSNLPGNNHLKVALRAKQFLISSLKPSFELRHNQLESIFLSIIGGSNNRSLQILHSVIHSDGVISDILPNFFYSSNISIQSIAIEIYVRRAYFSYELVRIINQRLQDIPLIKFYYIPKGRLQSKKKSIGYQFQINQPNKGLLSCKKKPVKIGVLIPFASFENLRDCFVSVLSFLKYSPYSTNSNCYNDLFNLYEVDETLRTVNICIQIECSDRSMQEEYANLCQNFVLTHIGDLQFYKIRRITLIITNLRGDIPLFYTFRAKHQFNEDKLFRHIDPAEGFLLEMKKMINFDLECISCENPNIHMYFGKSKSISENCKFIDQRFFIRTIIRNVDLISVEASFEYLVKASEVRLLEALDQLVINTSKLNKTGTCNYIFFNFTPCIVIDPQKTVECIRAIVLRHSRRLFKQKITQAEMKMVVLLEEEAEPIPLRLIASNDSGYHLNIDLYKEVLDPTTGKIIYQDFDF
;
A
#
# COMPACT_ATOMS: atom_id res chain seq x y z
N LEU A 1 33.89 13.94 -22.53
CA LEU A 1 33.65 13.37 -23.87
C LEU A 1 34.95 13.24 -24.66
N MET A 2 35.71 14.32 -24.87
CA MET A 2 37.07 14.27 -25.46
C MET A 2 38.07 13.43 -24.65
N SER A 3 38.00 13.43 -23.31
CA SER A 3 38.92 12.63 -22.46
C SER A 3 38.64 11.11 -22.44
N ALA A 4 37.41 10.69 -22.75
CA ALA A 4 37.04 9.27 -22.81
C ALA A 4 37.18 8.68 -24.22
N ALA A 5 37.15 9.55 -25.24
CA ALA A 5 37.53 9.17 -26.60
C ALA A 5 39.04 8.95 -26.69
N THR A 6 39.85 9.84 -26.08
CA THR A 6 41.32 9.74 -26.10
C THR A 6 41.86 8.51 -25.36
N SER A 7 41.22 8.06 -24.28
CA SER A 7 41.64 6.83 -23.58
C SER A 7 41.29 5.53 -24.31
N LYS A 8 40.38 5.55 -25.30
CA LYS A 8 40.03 4.37 -26.12
C LYS A 8 40.80 4.29 -27.44
N ILE A 9 41.51 5.36 -27.82
CA ILE A 9 42.27 5.44 -29.07
C ILE A 9 43.56 4.61 -29.01
N SER A 10 44.11 4.34 -27.81
CA SER A 10 45.37 3.61 -27.67
C SER A 10 45.24 2.08 -27.62
N GLU A 11 44.05 1.52 -27.41
CA GLU A 11 43.88 0.08 -27.16
C GLU A 11 43.10 -0.69 -28.22
N ASN A 12 42.36 -0.02 -29.11
CA ASN A 12 41.62 -0.70 -30.19
C ASN A 12 41.76 0.09 -31.49
N CYS A 13 42.17 -0.57 -32.57
CA CYS A 13 42.22 -0.05 -33.94
C CYS A 13 40.80 0.35 -34.43
N ILE A 14 40.26 1.47 -33.96
CA ILE A 14 38.94 1.98 -34.33
C ILE A 14 39.12 3.06 -35.39
N SER A 15 38.43 2.93 -36.53
CA SER A 15 38.55 3.88 -37.63
C SER A 15 37.93 5.24 -37.27
N ILE A 16 38.44 6.34 -37.85
CA ILE A 16 37.91 7.70 -37.62
C ILE A 16 36.43 7.79 -38.03
N THR A 17 36.03 7.04 -39.04
CA THR A 17 34.63 6.91 -39.48
C THR A 17 33.74 6.29 -38.40
N ASP A 18 34.20 5.26 -37.69
CA ASP A 18 33.44 4.63 -36.60
C ASP A 18 33.25 5.58 -35.43
N ILE A 19 34.26 6.40 -35.13
CA ILE A 19 34.17 7.44 -34.08
C ILE A 19 33.10 8.48 -34.48
N LEU A 20 33.08 8.89 -35.75
CA LEU A 20 32.08 9.85 -36.24
C LEU A 20 30.66 9.27 -36.17
N TYR A 21 30.47 8.00 -36.52
CA TYR A 21 29.19 7.31 -36.34
C TYR A 21 28.78 7.18 -34.86
N LEU A 22 29.72 6.91 -33.95
CA LEU A 22 29.45 6.86 -32.52
C LEU A 22 29.01 8.22 -31.96
N ILE A 23 29.64 9.31 -32.40
CA ILE A 23 29.28 10.68 -32.00
C ILE A 23 27.88 11.03 -32.50
N LEU A 24 27.58 10.79 -33.78
CA LEU A 24 26.24 11.02 -34.36
C LEU A 24 25.17 10.17 -33.67
N SER A 25 25.48 8.91 -33.38
CA SER A 25 24.60 8.01 -32.63
C SER A 25 24.35 8.54 -31.22
N HIS A 26 25.37 9.05 -30.52
CA HIS A 26 25.23 9.61 -29.19
C HIS A 26 24.48 10.96 -29.19
N ALA A 27 24.51 11.75 -30.26
CA ALA A 27 23.72 12.97 -30.38
C ALA A 27 22.21 12.69 -30.32
N ASN A 28 21.75 11.58 -30.94
CA ASN A 28 20.34 11.18 -31.01
C ASN A 28 19.89 10.23 -29.90
N ILE A 29 20.52 10.30 -28.72
CA ILE A 29 20.28 9.38 -27.60
C ILE A 29 18.83 9.35 -27.12
N ARG A 30 18.11 10.47 -27.19
CA ARG A 30 16.72 10.58 -26.76
C ARG A 30 15.81 9.65 -27.56
N HIS A 31 15.94 9.67 -28.89
CA HIS A 31 15.16 8.81 -29.78
C HIS A 31 15.50 7.34 -29.62
N LYS A 32 16.80 7.01 -29.47
CA LYS A 32 17.25 5.64 -29.17
C LYS A 32 16.63 5.12 -27.87
N ASN A 33 16.63 5.93 -26.82
CA ASN A 33 16.04 5.53 -25.55
C ASN A 33 14.54 5.25 -25.66
N THR A 34 13.80 6.09 -26.39
CA THR A 34 12.37 5.87 -26.64
C THR A 34 12.12 4.57 -27.41
N LEU A 35 12.92 4.30 -28.45
CA LEU A 35 12.83 3.08 -29.25
C LEU A 35 13.14 1.85 -28.41
N VAL A 36 14.23 1.86 -27.64
CA VAL A 36 14.62 0.75 -26.77
C VAL A 36 13.55 0.49 -25.71
N VAL A 37 12.96 1.52 -25.10
CA VAL A 37 11.84 1.34 -24.17
C VAL A 37 10.67 0.61 -24.83
N LYS A 38 10.26 1.02 -26.03
CA LYS A 38 9.17 0.34 -26.77
C LYS A 38 9.52 -1.12 -27.11
N ILE A 39 10.77 -1.40 -27.46
CA ILE A 39 11.22 -2.79 -27.69
C ILE A 39 11.13 -3.60 -26.40
N ILE A 40 11.58 -3.05 -25.27
CA ILE A 40 11.46 -3.72 -23.96
C ILE A 40 9.99 -3.99 -23.63
N ASP A 41 9.08 -3.06 -23.95
CA ASP A 41 7.64 -3.22 -23.75
C ASP A 41 7.08 -4.41 -24.55
N LEU A 42 7.40 -4.47 -25.85
CA LEU A 42 6.97 -5.58 -26.72
C LEU A 42 7.54 -6.93 -26.25
N ILE A 43 8.83 -6.97 -25.87
CA ILE A 43 9.45 -8.17 -25.31
C ILE A 43 8.74 -8.57 -24.00
N SER A 44 8.41 -7.60 -23.15
CA SER A 44 7.68 -7.83 -21.90
C SER A 44 6.29 -8.41 -22.12
N GLU A 45 5.63 -8.08 -23.23
CA GLU A 45 4.33 -8.67 -23.59
C GLU A 45 4.49 -10.08 -24.15
N CYS A 46 5.45 -10.31 -25.06
CA CYS A 46 5.70 -11.63 -25.64
C CYS A 46 6.17 -12.66 -24.60
N THR A 47 7.00 -12.23 -23.65
CA THR A 47 7.55 -13.13 -22.60
C THR A 47 6.52 -13.60 -21.58
N LYS A 48 5.33 -12.98 -21.52
CA LYS A 48 4.20 -13.53 -20.75
C LYS A 48 3.74 -14.90 -21.27
N TYR A 49 3.99 -15.19 -22.54
CA TYR A 49 3.52 -16.40 -23.23
C TYR A 49 4.64 -17.41 -23.53
N LEU A 50 5.92 -17.01 -23.43
CA LEU A 50 7.07 -17.83 -23.80
C LEU A 50 7.96 -18.12 -22.60
N ASN A 51 7.88 -19.34 -22.06
CA ASN A 51 8.62 -19.75 -20.86
C ASN A 51 10.12 -20.05 -21.09
N ASN A 52 10.55 -20.35 -22.32
CA ASN A 52 11.85 -21.00 -22.57
C ASN A 52 12.96 -20.14 -23.22
N SER A 53 12.71 -18.87 -23.59
CA SER A 53 13.69 -18.01 -24.29
C SER A 53 14.17 -16.80 -23.48
N ILE A 54 14.10 -16.89 -22.14
CA ILE A 54 14.21 -15.73 -21.26
C ILE A 54 15.65 -15.48 -20.76
N GLU A 55 16.54 -16.49 -20.75
CA GLU A 55 17.90 -16.38 -20.17
C GLU A 55 18.77 -15.33 -20.88
N SER A 56 18.84 -15.40 -22.21
CA SER A 56 19.62 -14.45 -23.03
C SER A 56 19.07 -13.01 -22.92
N VAL A 57 17.74 -12.89 -22.87
CA VAL A 57 17.06 -11.60 -22.66
C VAL A 57 17.34 -11.07 -21.25
N LYS A 58 17.34 -11.91 -20.21
CA LYS A 58 17.71 -11.52 -18.84
C LYS A 58 19.13 -10.98 -18.76
N ILE A 59 20.08 -11.61 -19.45
CA ILE A 59 21.48 -11.12 -19.50
C ILE A 59 21.54 -9.73 -20.16
N LEU A 60 20.86 -9.54 -21.30
CA LEU A 60 20.79 -8.24 -21.98
C LEU A 60 20.12 -7.17 -21.10
N MET A 61 19.02 -7.52 -20.44
CA MET A 61 18.29 -6.61 -19.55
C MET A 61 19.12 -6.27 -18.30
N SER A 62 19.93 -7.20 -17.79
CA SER A 62 20.90 -6.94 -16.72
C SER A 62 21.92 -5.88 -17.14
N ASN A 63 22.47 -6.00 -18.35
CA ASN A 63 23.39 -4.99 -18.89
C ASN A 63 22.71 -3.63 -19.07
N LEU A 64 21.48 -3.60 -19.60
CA LEU A 64 20.70 -2.37 -19.74
C LEU A 64 20.34 -1.74 -18.38
N SER A 65 20.07 -2.56 -17.37
CA SER A 65 19.72 -2.12 -16.02
C SER A 65 20.87 -1.39 -15.31
N ASN A 66 22.11 -1.73 -15.67
CA ASN A 66 23.33 -1.20 -15.08
C ASN A 66 23.92 -0.03 -15.88
N LEU A 67 23.21 0.48 -16.90
CA LEU A 67 23.67 1.63 -17.68
C LEU A 67 23.87 2.88 -16.80
N PRO A 68 25.09 3.44 -16.75
CA PRO A 68 25.36 4.62 -15.94
C PRO A 68 24.83 5.90 -16.61
N GLY A 69 24.35 6.84 -15.79
CA GLY A 69 24.06 8.21 -16.21
C GLY A 69 22.57 8.55 -16.39
N ASN A 70 22.28 9.84 -16.26
CA ASN A 70 20.90 10.35 -16.20
C ASN A 70 20.13 10.19 -17.52
N ASN A 71 20.84 10.22 -18.64
CA ASN A 71 20.23 10.22 -19.95
C ASN A 71 19.53 8.88 -20.25
N HIS A 72 20.03 7.77 -19.69
CA HIS A 72 19.52 6.41 -19.93
C HIS A 72 18.61 5.88 -18.83
N LEU A 73 18.32 6.69 -17.79
CA LEU A 73 17.54 6.23 -16.63
C LEU A 73 16.23 5.57 -17.03
N LYS A 74 15.49 6.11 -18.00
CA LYS A 74 14.23 5.51 -18.45
C LYS A 74 14.42 4.08 -18.99
N VAL A 75 15.47 3.84 -19.76
CA VAL A 75 15.80 2.51 -20.31
C VAL A 75 16.24 1.59 -19.19
N ALA A 76 17.16 2.05 -18.33
CA ALA A 76 17.67 1.26 -17.22
C ALA A 76 16.56 0.86 -16.25
N LEU A 77 15.64 1.77 -15.93
CA LEU A 77 14.47 1.50 -15.09
C LEU A 77 13.52 0.52 -15.76
N ARG A 78 13.28 0.65 -17.07
CA ARG A 78 12.40 -0.28 -17.77
C ARG A 78 13.00 -1.69 -17.84
N ALA A 79 14.31 -1.80 -18.05
CA ALA A 79 15.03 -3.07 -17.99
C ALA A 79 15.01 -3.68 -16.58
N LYS A 80 15.17 -2.88 -15.51
CA LYS A 80 14.98 -3.33 -14.12
C LYS A 80 13.56 -3.83 -13.88
N GLN A 81 12.55 -3.10 -14.33
CA GLN A 81 11.15 -3.51 -14.20
C GLN A 81 10.90 -4.84 -14.90
N PHE A 82 11.44 -5.03 -16.11
CA PHE A 82 11.38 -6.31 -16.81
C PHE A 82 12.03 -7.42 -15.98
N LEU A 83 13.26 -7.23 -15.48
CA LEU A 83 13.93 -8.23 -14.65
C LEU A 83 13.15 -8.59 -13.39
N ILE A 84 12.64 -7.59 -12.67
CA ILE A 84 11.82 -7.78 -11.47
C ILE A 84 10.55 -8.56 -11.83
N SER A 85 9.88 -8.21 -12.94
CA SER A 85 8.71 -8.94 -13.41
C SER A 85 9.03 -10.38 -13.82
N SER A 86 10.22 -10.64 -14.38
CA SER A 86 10.66 -11.98 -14.79
C SER A 86 11.06 -12.89 -13.62
N LEU A 87 11.37 -12.31 -12.46
CA LEU A 87 11.58 -13.03 -11.20
C LEU A 87 10.25 -13.35 -10.51
N LYS A 88 9.20 -12.57 -10.79
CA LYS A 88 7.87 -12.80 -10.24
C LYS A 88 7.28 -14.05 -10.92
N PRO A 89 6.80 -15.05 -10.16
CA PRO A 89 6.11 -16.18 -10.77
C PRO A 89 4.89 -15.69 -11.56
N SER A 90 4.56 -16.41 -12.63
CA SER A 90 3.43 -16.07 -13.50
C SER A 90 2.14 -15.95 -12.69
N PHE A 91 1.19 -15.17 -13.22
CA PHE A 91 -0.11 -15.00 -12.57
C PHE A 91 -0.78 -16.35 -12.28
N GLU A 92 -0.80 -17.25 -13.25
CA GLU A 92 -1.39 -18.59 -13.13
C GLU A 92 -0.72 -19.43 -12.04
N LEU A 93 0.62 -19.43 -11.98
CA LEU A 93 1.34 -20.17 -10.94
C LEU A 93 1.01 -19.63 -9.54
N ARG A 94 0.99 -18.31 -9.37
CA ARG A 94 0.61 -17.70 -8.09
C ARG A 94 -0.86 -17.94 -7.75
N HIS A 95 -1.74 -17.93 -8.75
CA HIS A 95 -3.14 -18.27 -8.58
C HIS A 95 -3.29 -19.69 -8.07
N ASN A 96 -2.68 -20.67 -8.72
CA ASN A 96 -2.72 -22.07 -8.31
C ASN A 96 -2.11 -22.29 -6.91
N GLN A 97 -1.03 -21.56 -6.57
CA GLN A 97 -0.45 -21.56 -5.23
C GLN A 97 -1.44 -21.06 -4.19
N LEU A 98 -2.08 -19.91 -4.40
CA LEU A 98 -3.08 -19.37 -3.47
C LEU A 98 -4.33 -20.26 -3.38
N GLU A 99 -4.76 -20.86 -4.48
CA GLU A 99 -5.86 -21.81 -4.49
C GLU A 99 -5.54 -23.05 -3.66
N SER A 100 -4.32 -23.61 -3.80
CA SER A 100 -3.86 -24.73 -2.98
C SER A 100 -3.85 -24.39 -1.48
N ILE A 101 -3.48 -23.15 -1.14
CA ILE A 101 -3.53 -22.62 0.22
C ILE A 101 -4.98 -22.58 0.73
N PHE A 102 -5.93 -22.09 -0.06
CA PHE A 102 -7.35 -22.08 0.33
C PHE A 102 -7.93 -23.48 0.49
N LEU A 103 -7.60 -24.41 -0.39
CA LEU A 103 -8.02 -25.81 -0.25
C LEU A 103 -7.44 -26.46 1.01
N SER A 104 -6.19 -26.14 1.36
CA SER A 104 -5.57 -26.63 2.60
C SER A 104 -6.24 -26.07 3.86
N ILE A 105 -6.76 -24.85 3.80
CA ILE A 105 -7.52 -24.23 4.90
C ILE A 105 -8.87 -24.93 5.09
N ILE A 106 -9.55 -25.30 4.00
CA ILE A 106 -10.85 -25.96 4.04
C ILE A 106 -10.73 -27.38 4.64
N GLY A 107 -9.67 -28.12 4.30
CA GLY A 107 -9.44 -29.48 4.80
C GLY A 107 -8.62 -29.57 6.10
N GLY A 108 -8.07 -28.45 6.57
CA GLY A 108 -7.10 -28.42 7.67
C GLY A 108 -7.73 -28.28 9.06
N SER A 109 -7.00 -28.70 10.08
CA SER A 109 -7.35 -28.42 11.49
C SER A 109 -7.36 -26.90 11.77
N ASN A 110 -8.29 -26.44 12.63
CA ASN A 110 -8.48 -25.02 12.96
C ASN A 110 -7.19 -24.24 13.32
N ASN A 111 -6.24 -24.87 14.02
CA ASN A 111 -5.00 -24.18 14.41
C ASN A 111 -4.05 -23.93 13.22
N ARG A 112 -3.95 -24.89 12.30
CA ARG A 112 -3.10 -24.77 11.10
C ARG A 112 -3.69 -23.78 10.12
N SER A 113 -5.01 -23.80 9.92
CA SER A 113 -5.68 -22.83 9.04
C SER A 113 -5.49 -21.39 9.53
N LEU A 114 -5.55 -21.14 10.84
CA LEU A 114 -5.29 -19.81 11.40
C LEU A 114 -3.85 -19.33 11.17
N GLN A 115 -2.85 -20.21 11.31
CA GLN A 115 -1.45 -19.86 11.02
C GLN A 115 -1.24 -19.51 9.54
N ILE A 116 -1.84 -20.29 8.65
CA ILE A 116 -1.77 -20.06 7.20
C ILE A 116 -2.49 -18.75 6.82
N LEU A 117 -3.64 -18.47 7.43
CA LEU A 117 -4.32 -17.17 7.23
C LEU A 117 -3.46 -16.01 7.71
N HIS A 118 -2.80 -16.17 8.86
CA HIS A 118 -1.92 -15.14 9.42
C HIS A 118 -0.77 -14.81 8.47
N SER A 119 -0.12 -15.83 7.91
CA SER A 119 1.00 -15.64 6.97
C SER A 119 0.57 -14.93 5.69
N VAL A 120 -0.60 -15.30 5.13
CA VAL A 120 -1.17 -14.64 3.94
C VAL A 120 -1.50 -13.17 4.21
N ILE A 121 -2.11 -12.85 5.36
CA ILE A 121 -2.50 -11.48 5.73
C ILE A 121 -1.28 -10.56 5.84
N HIS A 122 -0.19 -11.03 6.43
CA HIS A 122 1.02 -10.23 6.70
C HIS A 122 2.01 -10.22 5.53
N SER A 123 1.88 -11.15 4.59
CA SER A 123 2.76 -11.23 3.44
C SER A 123 2.82 -9.90 2.66
N ASP A 124 4.04 -9.46 2.37
CA ASP A 124 4.29 -8.29 1.52
C ASP A 124 4.09 -8.61 0.03
N GLY A 125 3.91 -9.91 -0.28
CA GLY A 125 3.70 -10.41 -1.63
C GLY A 125 2.50 -9.75 -2.30
N VAL A 126 2.61 -9.62 -3.63
CA VAL A 126 1.51 -9.17 -4.48
C VAL A 126 0.44 -10.27 -4.47
N ILE A 127 -0.37 -10.28 -3.42
CA ILE A 127 -1.58 -11.08 -3.27
C ILE A 127 -2.78 -10.22 -3.65
N SER A 128 -2.67 -8.90 -3.47
CA SER A 128 -3.75 -7.95 -3.77
C SER A 128 -4.16 -7.91 -5.25
N ASP A 129 -3.31 -8.38 -6.17
CA ASP A 129 -3.62 -8.49 -7.60
C ASP A 129 -4.39 -9.78 -7.94
N ILE A 130 -4.22 -10.86 -7.17
CA ILE A 130 -4.87 -12.15 -7.42
C ILE A 130 -6.10 -12.37 -6.52
N LEU A 131 -6.01 -11.96 -5.26
CA LEU A 131 -7.04 -12.23 -4.24
C LEU A 131 -8.46 -11.86 -4.68
N PRO A 132 -8.70 -10.71 -5.37
CA PRO A 132 -10.03 -10.38 -5.84
C PRO A 132 -10.60 -11.35 -6.87
N ASN A 133 -9.77 -12.08 -7.62
CA ASN A 133 -10.25 -13.09 -8.57
C ASN A 133 -11.03 -14.21 -7.87
N PHE A 134 -10.60 -14.57 -6.67
CA PHE A 134 -11.27 -15.61 -5.85
C PHE A 134 -12.61 -15.15 -5.28
N PHE A 135 -12.98 -13.86 -5.37
CA PHE A 135 -14.33 -13.42 -4.98
C PHE A 135 -15.40 -13.98 -5.93
N TYR A 136 -15.00 -14.44 -7.11
CA TYR A 136 -15.88 -14.95 -8.16
C TYR A 136 -15.67 -16.44 -8.42
N SER A 137 -14.96 -17.14 -7.53
CA SER A 137 -14.74 -18.59 -7.67
C SER A 137 -16.05 -19.37 -7.53
N SER A 138 -16.21 -20.45 -8.29
CA SER A 138 -17.36 -21.36 -8.18
C SER A 138 -17.48 -22.01 -6.80
N ASN A 139 -16.36 -22.17 -6.08
CA ASN A 139 -16.37 -22.71 -4.72
C ASN A 139 -16.74 -21.63 -3.70
N ILE A 140 -17.95 -21.79 -3.15
CA ILE A 140 -18.55 -20.98 -2.08
C ILE A 140 -17.62 -20.75 -0.87
N SER A 141 -16.87 -21.78 -0.47
CA SER A 141 -15.98 -21.71 0.69
C SER A 141 -14.75 -20.86 0.40
N ILE A 142 -14.16 -21.04 -0.79
CA ILE A 142 -13.01 -20.25 -1.26
C ILE A 142 -13.41 -18.77 -1.36
N GLN A 143 -14.57 -18.49 -1.97
CA GLN A 143 -15.12 -17.14 -2.06
C GLN A 143 -15.22 -16.47 -0.67
N SER A 144 -15.80 -17.16 0.31
CA SER A 144 -15.97 -16.62 1.67
C SER A 144 -14.63 -16.35 2.36
N ILE A 145 -13.68 -17.27 2.22
CA ILE A 145 -12.32 -17.15 2.78
C ILE A 145 -11.56 -15.99 2.13
N ALA A 146 -11.62 -15.86 0.81
CA ALA A 146 -10.91 -14.81 0.07
C ALA A 146 -11.40 -13.42 0.47
N ILE A 147 -12.72 -13.22 0.55
CA ILE A 147 -13.33 -11.95 0.95
C ILE A 147 -12.98 -11.65 2.42
N GLU A 148 -12.96 -12.64 3.31
CA GLU A 148 -12.53 -12.46 4.70
C GLU A 148 -11.05 -12.06 4.82
N ILE A 149 -10.15 -12.73 4.10
CA ILE A 149 -8.72 -12.39 4.06
C ILE A 149 -8.52 -10.96 3.59
N TYR A 150 -9.24 -10.55 2.55
CA TYR A 150 -9.18 -9.20 2.04
C TYR A 150 -9.57 -8.17 3.12
N VAL A 151 -10.70 -8.39 3.82
CA VAL A 151 -11.12 -7.51 4.92
C VAL A 151 -10.08 -7.46 6.03
N ARG A 152 -9.54 -8.61 6.46
CA ARG A 152 -8.51 -8.68 7.51
C ARG A 152 -7.22 -7.96 7.11
N ARG A 153 -6.85 -8.02 5.83
CA ARG A 153 -5.68 -7.34 5.28
C ARG A 153 -5.89 -5.83 5.17
N ALA A 154 -6.98 -5.39 4.57
CA ALA A 154 -7.30 -3.96 4.40
C ALA A 154 -7.50 -3.26 5.75
N TYR A 155 -8.19 -3.92 6.69
CA TYR A 155 -8.47 -3.40 8.03
C TYR A 155 -7.42 -3.84 9.06
N PHE A 156 -6.19 -4.16 8.64
CA PHE A 156 -5.11 -4.56 9.55
C PHE A 156 -4.82 -3.53 10.65
N SER A 157 -4.97 -2.24 10.35
CA SER A 157 -4.79 -1.14 11.30
C SER A 157 -5.95 -0.98 12.30
N TYR A 158 -7.03 -1.76 12.12
CA TYR A 158 -8.21 -1.78 12.96
C TYR A 158 -8.30 -3.12 13.70
N GLU A 159 -9.02 -3.10 14.81
CA GLU A 159 -9.39 -4.29 15.55
C GLU A 159 -10.74 -4.76 15.03
N LEU A 160 -10.74 -5.93 14.39
CA LEU A 160 -11.96 -6.56 13.88
C LEU A 160 -12.63 -7.32 15.02
N VAL A 161 -13.80 -6.84 15.45
CA VAL A 161 -14.58 -7.43 16.54
C VAL A 161 -15.33 -8.67 16.05
N ARG A 162 -15.96 -8.56 14.88
CA ARG A 162 -16.78 -9.63 14.31
C ARG A 162 -16.83 -9.52 12.79
N ILE A 163 -16.80 -10.67 12.13
CA ILE A 163 -17.02 -10.82 10.69
C ILE A 163 -18.19 -11.78 10.51
N ILE A 164 -19.16 -11.42 9.69
CA ILE A 164 -20.37 -12.19 9.43
C ILE A 164 -20.48 -12.38 7.91
N ASN A 165 -20.49 -13.64 7.49
CA ASN A 165 -20.66 -14.01 6.10
C ASN A 165 -22.15 -14.27 5.85
N GLN A 166 -22.74 -13.55 4.91
CA GLN A 166 -24.14 -13.63 4.53
C GLN A 166 -24.24 -13.76 3.00
N ARG A 167 -25.40 -14.19 2.49
CA ARG A 167 -25.68 -14.22 1.07
C ARG A 167 -27.04 -13.59 0.79
N LEU A 168 -27.10 -12.80 -0.27
CA LEU A 168 -28.33 -12.19 -0.77
C LEU A 168 -28.48 -12.58 -2.24
N GLN A 169 -29.49 -13.38 -2.57
CA GLN A 169 -29.77 -13.78 -3.96
C GLN A 169 -28.49 -14.25 -4.69
N ASP A 170 -27.77 -15.19 -4.06
CA ASP A 170 -26.48 -15.75 -4.51
C ASP A 170 -25.26 -14.82 -4.48
N ILE A 171 -25.44 -13.52 -4.19
CA ILE A 171 -24.34 -12.57 -4.02
C ILE A 171 -23.76 -12.71 -2.61
N PRO A 172 -22.45 -12.96 -2.44
CA PRO A 172 -21.82 -13.00 -1.13
C PRO A 172 -21.76 -11.59 -0.54
N LEU A 173 -22.06 -11.47 0.74
CA LEU A 173 -22.01 -10.23 1.49
C LEU A 173 -21.25 -10.50 2.79
N ILE A 174 -20.17 -9.76 3.02
CA ILE A 174 -19.49 -9.79 4.31
C ILE A 174 -19.77 -8.51 5.07
N LYS A 175 -20.38 -8.67 6.24
CA LYS A 175 -20.57 -7.60 7.21
C LYS A 175 -19.54 -7.73 8.31
N PHE A 176 -18.77 -6.68 8.56
CA PHE A 176 -17.74 -6.69 9.58
C PHE A 176 -17.85 -5.49 10.52
N TYR A 177 -17.43 -5.70 11.76
CA TYR A 177 -17.47 -4.73 12.85
C TYR A 177 -16.04 -4.44 13.27
N TYR A 178 -15.66 -3.17 13.29
CA TYR A 178 -14.28 -2.79 13.53
C TYR A 178 -14.16 -1.55 14.42
N ILE A 179 -13.12 -1.55 15.24
CA ILE A 179 -12.75 -0.44 16.11
C ILE A 179 -11.36 0.01 15.68
N PRO A 180 -11.07 1.33 15.59
CA PRO A 180 -9.69 1.76 15.44
C PRO A 180 -8.87 1.20 16.61
N LYS A 181 -7.80 0.43 16.31
CA LYS A 181 -6.83 0.03 17.34
C LYS A 181 -6.45 1.31 18.09
N GLY A 182 -6.44 1.25 19.42
CA GLY A 182 -5.86 2.35 20.19
C GLY A 182 -4.52 2.74 19.56
N ARG A 183 -4.23 4.03 19.46
CA ARG A 183 -3.05 4.51 18.74
C ARG A 183 -1.71 4.13 19.41
N LEU A 184 -1.78 3.46 20.55
CA LEU A 184 -0.71 2.63 21.12
C LEU A 184 -1.16 1.17 21.01
N GLN A 185 -0.29 0.31 20.50
CA GLN A 185 -0.42 -1.13 20.69
C GLN A 185 -0.29 -1.45 22.19
N SER A 186 -1.33 -1.19 22.98
CA SER A 186 -1.35 -1.61 24.39
C SER A 186 -2.10 -2.93 24.49
N LYS A 187 -1.32 -3.97 24.84
CA LYS A 187 -1.75 -5.26 25.38
C LYS A 187 -2.49 -6.18 24.40
N LYS A 188 -1.73 -6.92 23.59
CA LYS A 188 -2.09 -8.32 23.39
C LYS A 188 -1.50 -9.10 24.57
N LYS A 189 -2.37 -9.49 25.52
CA LYS A 189 -2.29 -10.88 25.97
C LYS A 189 -2.46 -11.70 24.71
N SER A 190 -1.53 -12.62 24.46
CA SER A 190 -1.65 -13.69 23.46
C SER A 190 -3.11 -14.04 23.23
N ILE A 191 -3.65 -13.70 22.04
CA ILE A 191 -4.95 -14.21 21.59
C ILE A 191 -4.69 -15.67 21.19
N GLY A 192 -4.56 -16.51 22.21
CA GLY A 192 -4.98 -17.89 22.08
C GLY A 192 -6.50 -17.84 21.94
N TYR A 193 -7.02 -18.40 20.85
CA TYR A 193 -8.43 -18.72 20.75
C TYR A 193 -8.74 -19.79 21.80
N GLN A 194 -8.99 -19.38 23.05
CA GLN A 194 -9.55 -20.21 24.10
C GLN A 194 -10.95 -19.70 24.42
N PHE A 195 -11.95 -20.47 24.00
CA PHE A 195 -13.24 -20.48 24.67
C PHE A 195 -13.00 -20.96 26.10
N GLN A 196 -13.13 -20.08 27.09
CA GLN A 196 -13.36 -20.50 28.47
C GLN A 196 -14.43 -19.63 29.14
N ILE A 197 -15.38 -20.36 29.71
CA ILE A 197 -16.57 -19.95 30.45
C ILE A 197 -16.15 -19.61 31.89
N ASN A 198 -16.71 -18.52 32.43
CA ASN A 198 -16.83 -18.12 33.84
C ASN A 198 -15.56 -17.78 34.66
N GLN A 199 -15.38 -16.48 35.00
CA GLN A 199 -15.43 -15.96 36.39
C GLN A 199 -15.29 -14.41 36.41
N PRO A 200 -15.95 -13.69 37.35
CA PRO A 200 -16.08 -12.23 37.31
C PRO A 200 -15.06 -11.53 38.23
N ASN A 201 -14.05 -10.87 37.66
CA ASN A 201 -13.22 -9.94 38.44
C ASN A 201 -13.62 -8.48 38.15
N LYS A 202 -14.25 -7.87 39.17
CA LYS A 202 -14.61 -6.45 39.24
C LYS A 202 -13.34 -5.59 39.25
N GLY A 203 -13.10 -4.86 38.17
CA GLY A 203 -12.11 -3.78 38.08
C GLY A 203 -12.70 -2.65 37.25
N LEU A 204 -13.41 -1.74 37.92
CA LEU A 204 -14.15 -0.63 37.33
C LEU A 204 -13.18 0.45 36.84
N LEU A 205 -12.62 0.31 35.63
CA LEU A 205 -12.07 1.43 34.87
C LEU A 205 -13.17 1.99 33.98
N SER A 206 -13.57 3.23 34.25
CA SER A 206 -14.48 4.05 33.44
C SER A 206 -13.90 4.30 32.03
N CYS A 207 -13.97 3.29 31.16
CA CYS A 207 -13.67 3.42 29.75
C CYS A 207 -14.92 3.95 29.02
N LYS A 208 -14.88 5.19 28.53
CA LYS A 208 -15.87 5.66 27.54
C LYS A 208 -15.94 4.62 26.42
N LYS A 209 -17.12 4.01 26.21
CA LYS A 209 -17.33 2.95 25.22
C LYS A 209 -16.90 3.48 23.84
N LYS A 210 -15.90 2.87 23.21
CA LYS A 210 -15.48 3.27 21.86
C LYS A 210 -16.55 2.82 20.86
N PRO A 211 -17.01 3.70 19.96
CA PRO A 211 -18.07 3.35 19.01
C PRO A 211 -17.56 2.30 18.02
N VAL A 212 -18.29 1.18 17.92
CA VAL A 212 -18.01 0.12 16.95
C VAL A 212 -18.49 0.57 15.57
N LYS A 213 -17.61 0.50 14.57
CA LYS A 213 -17.94 0.85 13.18
C LYS A 213 -18.41 -0.37 12.42
N ILE A 214 -19.28 -0.14 11.44
CA ILE A 214 -19.84 -1.19 10.59
C ILE A 214 -19.32 -1.01 9.17
N GLY A 215 -18.74 -2.08 8.64
CA GLY A 215 -18.30 -2.18 7.26
C GLY A 215 -18.99 -3.30 6.52
N VAL A 216 -19.11 -3.13 5.21
CA VAL A 216 -19.72 -4.13 4.31
C VAL A 216 -18.85 -4.25 3.08
N LEU A 217 -18.57 -5.47 2.65
CA LEU A 217 -17.90 -5.77 1.38
C LEU A 217 -18.83 -6.64 0.51
N ILE A 218 -19.08 -6.21 -0.72
CA ILE A 218 -19.93 -6.92 -1.69
C ILE A 218 -19.20 -7.02 -3.04
N PRO A 219 -18.96 -8.21 -3.60
CA PRO A 219 -18.48 -8.37 -4.96
C PRO A 219 -19.64 -8.57 -5.94
N PHE A 220 -19.61 -7.81 -7.04
CA PHE A 220 -20.51 -7.95 -8.20
C PHE A 220 -19.70 -8.36 -9.42
N ALA A 221 -20.26 -9.26 -10.23
CA ALA A 221 -19.61 -9.73 -11.46
C ALA A 221 -19.64 -8.68 -12.59
N SER A 222 -20.60 -7.75 -12.56
CA SER A 222 -20.75 -6.69 -13.57
C SER A 222 -21.31 -5.40 -12.95
N PHE A 223 -21.18 -4.30 -13.69
CA PHE A 223 -21.78 -3.01 -13.31
C PHE A 223 -23.31 -3.04 -13.38
N GLU A 224 -23.87 -3.88 -14.24
CA GLU A 224 -25.32 -4.07 -14.40
C GLU A 224 -25.92 -4.74 -13.17
N ASN A 225 -25.33 -5.86 -12.71
CA ASN A 225 -25.75 -6.54 -11.49
C ASN A 225 -25.70 -5.61 -10.27
N LEU A 226 -24.70 -4.71 -10.24
CA LEU A 226 -24.60 -3.70 -9.22
C LEU A 226 -25.79 -2.74 -9.27
N ARG A 227 -26.18 -2.22 -10.43
CA ARG A 227 -27.32 -1.29 -10.55
C ARG A 227 -28.63 -1.93 -10.08
N ASP A 228 -28.84 -3.19 -10.42
CA ASP A 228 -30.09 -3.89 -10.12
C ASP A 228 -30.21 -4.27 -8.63
N CYS A 229 -29.11 -4.75 -8.03
CA CYS A 229 -29.14 -5.28 -6.67
C CYS A 229 -28.76 -4.25 -5.59
N PHE A 230 -28.21 -3.08 -5.93
CA PHE A 230 -27.65 -2.15 -4.95
C PHE A 230 -28.67 -1.71 -3.88
N VAL A 231 -29.87 -1.31 -4.29
CA VAL A 231 -30.91 -0.84 -3.35
C VAL A 231 -31.34 -1.98 -2.41
N SER A 232 -31.50 -3.20 -2.94
CA SER A 232 -31.82 -4.39 -2.16
C SER A 232 -30.77 -4.67 -1.10
N VAL A 233 -29.48 -4.56 -1.46
CA VAL A 233 -28.37 -4.73 -0.51
C VAL A 233 -28.37 -3.65 0.56
N LEU A 234 -28.62 -2.39 0.20
CA LEU A 234 -28.72 -1.30 1.18
C LEU A 234 -29.87 -1.52 2.17
N SER A 235 -31.01 -2.03 1.71
CA SER A 235 -32.15 -2.35 2.57
C SER A 235 -31.78 -3.38 3.64
N PHE A 236 -31.00 -4.41 3.26
CA PHE A 236 -30.53 -5.44 4.17
C PHE A 236 -29.59 -4.88 5.26
N LEU A 237 -28.87 -3.79 4.99
CA LEU A 237 -28.06 -3.13 6.01
C LEU A 237 -28.87 -2.54 7.17
N LYS A 238 -30.15 -2.21 6.95
CA LYS A 238 -31.06 -1.80 8.03
C LYS A 238 -31.53 -2.98 8.89
N TYR A 239 -31.73 -4.16 8.31
CA TYR A 239 -32.27 -5.34 8.99
C TYR A 239 -31.24 -6.12 9.83
N SER A 240 -30.06 -5.56 10.05
CA SER A 240 -29.08 -6.08 10.98
C SER A 240 -29.61 -6.09 12.41
N PRO A 241 -29.44 -7.19 13.16
CA PRO A 241 -30.46 -7.72 14.05
C PRO A 241 -30.52 -6.94 15.37
N TYR A 242 -31.50 -6.06 15.48
CA TYR A 242 -32.10 -5.72 16.77
C TYR A 242 -33.50 -6.35 16.95
N SER A 243 -33.92 -7.25 16.06
CA SER A 243 -35.23 -7.88 16.17
C SER A 243 -35.19 -9.32 15.67
N THR A 244 -34.72 -10.26 16.50
CA THR A 244 -35.46 -11.49 16.85
C THR A 244 -34.58 -12.42 17.68
N ASN A 245 -35.05 -12.68 18.90
CA ASN A 245 -34.68 -13.70 19.88
C ASN A 245 -33.73 -14.82 19.41
N SER A 246 -32.52 -14.88 19.96
CA SER A 246 -31.86 -16.14 20.35
C SER A 246 -30.86 -15.90 21.50
N ASN A 247 -31.16 -16.55 22.63
CA ASN A 247 -30.66 -16.29 23.99
C ASN A 247 -29.21 -16.71 24.29
N CYS A 248 -28.26 -16.74 23.34
CA CYS A 248 -26.92 -17.28 23.62
C CYS A 248 -25.72 -16.40 23.25
N TYR A 249 -25.89 -15.18 22.71
CA TYR A 249 -24.75 -14.36 22.25
C TYR A 249 -24.87 -12.85 22.53
N ASN A 250 -25.65 -12.44 23.54
CA ASN A 250 -25.90 -11.02 23.86
C ASN A 250 -24.80 -10.37 24.73
N ASP A 251 -23.89 -11.13 25.33
CA ASP A 251 -23.01 -10.57 26.37
C ASP A 251 -21.84 -9.70 25.86
N LEU A 252 -21.39 -9.90 24.61
CA LEU A 252 -20.29 -9.11 24.03
C LEU A 252 -20.71 -7.72 23.53
N PHE A 253 -21.99 -7.54 23.15
CA PHE A 253 -22.50 -6.27 22.61
C PHE A 253 -23.03 -5.31 23.68
N ASN A 254 -23.35 -5.79 24.89
CA ASN A 254 -23.72 -4.90 26.01
C ASN A 254 -22.57 -3.99 26.48
N LEU A 255 -21.32 -4.34 26.14
CA LEU A 255 -20.10 -3.59 26.48
C LEU A 255 -19.80 -2.43 25.52
N TYR A 256 -20.42 -2.35 24.34
CA TYR A 256 -20.10 -1.35 23.32
C TYR A 256 -21.34 -0.61 22.82
N GLU A 257 -21.26 0.72 22.70
CA GLU A 257 -22.28 1.48 21.96
C GLU A 257 -22.08 1.23 20.46
N VAL A 258 -23.07 0.60 19.83
CA VAL A 258 -23.07 0.41 18.37
C VAL A 258 -23.48 1.75 17.75
N ASP A 259 -22.49 2.46 17.23
CA ASP A 259 -22.74 3.70 16.50
C ASP A 259 -23.15 3.33 15.08
N GLU A 260 -24.43 3.05 14.88
CA GLU A 260 -25.03 2.59 13.61
C GLU A 260 -24.85 3.57 12.43
N THR A 261 -24.33 4.76 12.73
CA THR A 261 -24.26 5.93 11.88
C THR A 261 -22.97 6.02 11.04
N LEU A 262 -22.06 5.05 11.17
CA LEU A 262 -20.69 5.06 10.61
C LEU A 262 -20.44 4.04 9.49
N ARG A 263 -21.40 3.84 8.57
CA ARG A 263 -21.35 2.75 7.57
C ARG A 263 -20.31 3.01 6.48
N THR A 264 -19.35 2.10 6.35
CA THR A 264 -18.42 2.04 5.21
C THR A 264 -18.82 0.90 4.28
N VAL A 265 -19.10 1.22 3.02
CA VAL A 265 -19.51 0.25 2.01
C VAL A 265 -18.39 0.10 1.00
N ASN A 266 -17.88 -1.11 0.84
CA ASN A 266 -16.87 -1.45 -0.14
C ASN A 266 -17.52 -2.36 -1.18
N ILE A 267 -17.39 -2.03 -2.45
CA ILE A 267 -18.00 -2.76 -3.56
C ILE A 267 -16.91 -3.17 -4.53
N CYS A 268 -16.77 -4.47 -4.77
CA CYS A 268 -15.86 -5.01 -5.78
C CYS A 268 -16.62 -5.27 -7.07
N ILE A 269 -16.04 -4.91 -8.20
CA ILE A 269 -16.61 -5.11 -9.54
C ILE A 269 -15.56 -5.81 -10.39
N GLN A 270 -15.96 -6.87 -11.06
CA GLN A 270 -15.14 -7.56 -12.04
C GLN A 270 -15.37 -6.95 -13.42
N ILE A 271 -14.30 -6.71 -14.16
CA ILE A 271 -14.35 -6.26 -15.56
C ILE A 271 -13.38 -7.11 -16.36
N GLU A 272 -13.79 -7.52 -17.58
CA GLU A 272 -13.02 -8.43 -18.44
C GLU A 272 -11.72 -7.82 -18.99
N CYS A 273 -11.72 -6.50 -19.23
CA CYS A 273 -10.56 -5.72 -19.63
C CYS A 273 -10.53 -4.44 -18.79
N SER A 274 -9.72 -4.39 -17.73
CA SER A 274 -9.37 -3.11 -17.10
C SER A 274 -7.99 -2.68 -17.56
N ASP A 275 -7.93 -1.78 -18.53
CA ASP A 275 -6.67 -1.11 -18.84
C ASP A 275 -6.48 0.09 -17.90
N ARG A 276 -5.28 0.26 -17.34
CA ARG A 276 -4.97 1.43 -16.50
C ARG A 276 -5.10 2.75 -17.25
N SER A 277 -5.06 2.75 -18.58
CA SER A 277 -5.36 3.93 -19.41
C SER A 277 -6.81 4.40 -19.28
N MET A 278 -7.75 3.48 -19.05
CA MET A 278 -9.19 3.76 -18.99
C MET A 278 -9.65 4.21 -17.59
N GLN A 279 -8.71 4.50 -16.71
CA GLN A 279 -8.98 4.81 -15.31
C GLN A 279 -9.89 6.03 -15.13
N GLU A 280 -9.74 7.05 -15.98
CA GLU A 280 -10.58 8.24 -15.90
C GLU A 280 -12.01 7.97 -16.34
N GLU A 281 -12.21 7.10 -17.33
CA GLU A 281 -13.55 6.67 -17.76
C GLU A 281 -14.25 5.88 -16.67
N TYR A 282 -13.55 4.94 -16.03
CA TYR A 282 -14.07 4.21 -14.89
C TYR A 282 -14.39 5.13 -13.70
N ALA A 283 -13.55 6.15 -13.44
CA ALA A 283 -13.83 7.14 -12.40
C ALA A 283 -15.14 7.88 -12.67
N ASN A 284 -15.38 8.28 -13.93
CA ASN A 284 -16.61 8.94 -14.35
C ASN A 284 -17.83 8.02 -14.22
N LEU A 285 -17.73 6.75 -14.63
CA LEU A 285 -18.80 5.76 -14.47
C LEU A 285 -19.16 5.55 -12.98
N CYS A 286 -18.14 5.43 -12.13
CA CYS A 286 -18.31 5.30 -10.69
C CYS A 286 -18.95 6.56 -10.08
N GLN A 287 -18.48 7.75 -10.46
CA GLN A 287 -19.03 9.02 -10.01
C GLN A 287 -20.51 9.15 -10.41
N ASN A 288 -20.85 8.85 -11.66
CA ASN A 288 -22.24 8.91 -12.14
C ASN A 288 -23.16 7.98 -11.34
N PHE A 289 -22.75 6.74 -11.07
CA PHE A 289 -23.52 5.81 -10.26
C PHE A 289 -23.70 6.28 -8.81
N VAL A 290 -22.66 6.85 -8.20
CA VAL A 290 -22.77 7.38 -6.85
C VAL A 290 -23.71 8.59 -6.82
N LEU A 291 -23.65 9.47 -7.83
CA LEU A 291 -24.54 10.64 -7.97
C LEU A 291 -26.01 10.22 -8.10
N THR A 292 -26.32 9.19 -8.90
CA THR A 292 -27.70 8.71 -9.08
C THR A 292 -28.31 8.17 -7.78
N HIS A 293 -27.48 7.61 -6.89
CA HIS A 293 -27.93 7.03 -5.61
C HIS A 293 -27.60 7.88 -4.37
N ILE A 294 -27.32 9.18 -4.52
CA ILE A 294 -27.01 10.05 -3.36
C ILE A 294 -28.14 10.00 -2.31
N GLY A 295 -29.40 10.06 -2.76
CA GLY A 295 -30.57 10.03 -1.87
C GLY A 295 -30.60 8.78 -0.99
N ASP A 296 -30.37 7.61 -1.60
CA ASP A 296 -30.30 6.33 -0.89
C ASP A 296 -29.11 6.33 0.09
N LEU A 297 -27.92 6.74 -0.35
CA LEU A 297 -26.73 6.77 0.49
C LEU A 297 -26.91 7.66 1.74
N GLN A 298 -27.57 8.81 1.57
CA GLN A 298 -27.91 9.72 2.68
C GLN A 298 -28.99 9.12 3.59
N PHE A 299 -30.04 8.51 3.03
CA PHE A 299 -31.10 7.84 3.77
C PHE A 299 -30.57 6.68 4.65
N TYR A 300 -29.61 5.91 4.13
CA TYR A 300 -28.94 4.83 4.85
C TYR A 300 -27.75 5.29 5.70
N LYS A 301 -27.49 6.60 5.80
CA LYS A 301 -26.40 7.23 6.59
C LYS A 301 -25.02 6.64 6.28
N ILE A 302 -24.74 6.36 5.02
CA ILE A 302 -23.43 5.87 4.57
C ILE A 302 -22.43 7.02 4.61
N ARG A 303 -21.26 6.81 5.23
CA ARG A 303 -20.22 7.85 5.31
C ARG A 303 -19.17 7.75 4.22
N ARG A 304 -18.93 6.53 3.74
CA ARG A 304 -17.94 6.24 2.69
C ARG A 304 -18.42 5.07 1.87
N ILE A 305 -18.34 5.23 0.55
CA ILE A 305 -18.48 4.14 -0.42
C ILE A 305 -17.18 4.04 -1.22
N THR A 306 -16.66 2.82 -1.40
CA THR A 306 -15.48 2.56 -2.22
C THR A 306 -15.83 1.56 -3.31
N LEU A 307 -15.54 1.91 -4.55
CA LEU A 307 -15.70 1.05 -5.71
C LEU A 307 -14.31 0.53 -6.11
N ILE A 308 -14.18 -0.79 -6.13
CA ILE A 308 -12.94 -1.53 -6.38
C ILE A 308 -13.12 -2.25 -7.71
N ILE A 309 -12.40 -1.80 -8.74
CA ILE A 309 -12.45 -2.42 -10.06
C ILE A 309 -11.30 -3.42 -10.18
N THR A 310 -11.63 -4.64 -10.56
CA THR A 310 -10.73 -5.79 -10.61
C THR A 310 -10.76 -6.44 -12.00
N ASN A 311 -9.65 -7.06 -12.39
CA ASN A 311 -9.49 -7.74 -13.68
C ASN A 311 -9.20 -9.24 -13.46
N LEU A 312 -9.62 -10.07 -14.42
CA LEU A 312 -9.26 -11.48 -14.54
C LEU A 312 -7.78 -11.70 -14.87
N ARG A 313 -7.10 -10.69 -15.45
CA ARG A 313 -5.71 -10.81 -15.93
C ARG A 313 -4.63 -10.60 -14.85
N GLY A 314 -5.02 -10.40 -13.59
CA GLY A 314 -4.07 -10.23 -12.49
C GLY A 314 -3.44 -8.85 -12.40
N ASP A 315 -4.16 -7.83 -12.86
CA ASP A 315 -3.77 -6.44 -12.64
C ASP A 315 -4.15 -5.99 -11.22
N ILE A 316 -3.40 -5.03 -10.71
CA ILE A 316 -3.68 -4.46 -9.38
C ILE A 316 -5.03 -3.72 -9.42
N PRO A 317 -5.92 -3.96 -8.44
CA PRO A 317 -7.23 -3.33 -8.39
C PRO A 317 -7.17 -1.80 -8.37
N LEU A 318 -8.15 -1.18 -9.01
CA LEU A 318 -8.34 0.27 -9.02
C LEU A 318 -9.36 0.66 -7.95
N PHE A 319 -9.00 1.64 -7.12
CA PHE A 319 -9.81 2.10 -6.00
C PHE A 319 -10.36 3.50 -6.27
N TYR A 320 -11.67 3.65 -6.17
CA TYR A 320 -12.38 4.92 -6.23
C TYR A 320 -13.18 5.12 -4.95
N THR A 321 -12.92 6.21 -4.25
CA THR A 321 -13.48 6.45 -2.91
C THR A 321 -14.35 7.70 -2.90
N PHE A 322 -15.57 7.58 -2.39
CA PHE A 322 -16.52 8.69 -2.27
C PHE A 322 -16.93 8.85 -0.81
N ARG A 323 -16.89 10.08 -0.31
CA ARG A 323 -17.14 10.37 1.12
C ARG A 323 -18.26 11.36 1.28
N ALA A 324 -19.13 11.12 2.27
CA ALA A 324 -20.25 12.00 2.58
C ALA A 324 -19.83 13.44 2.91
N LYS A 325 -18.68 13.62 3.58
CA LYS A 325 -18.14 14.97 3.89
C LYS A 325 -17.82 15.82 2.66
N HIS A 326 -17.62 15.18 1.51
CA HIS A 326 -17.33 15.81 0.23
C HIS A 326 -18.54 15.70 -0.71
N GLN A 327 -19.74 15.58 -0.14
CA GLN A 327 -21.00 15.38 -0.89
C GLN A 327 -20.94 14.19 -1.87
N PHE A 328 -20.19 13.14 -1.52
CA PHE A 328 -19.95 11.98 -2.37
C PHE A 328 -19.27 12.29 -3.72
N ASN A 329 -18.50 13.39 -3.81
CA ASN A 329 -17.52 13.55 -4.87
C ASN A 329 -16.30 12.64 -4.64
N GLU A 330 -15.68 12.18 -5.72
CA GLU A 330 -14.48 11.32 -5.68
C GLU A 330 -13.36 12.00 -4.89
N ASP A 331 -12.85 11.29 -3.89
CA ASP A 331 -11.66 11.69 -3.16
C ASP A 331 -10.39 11.14 -3.83
N LYS A 332 -9.88 11.90 -4.81
CA LYS A 332 -8.69 11.55 -5.61
C LYS A 332 -7.43 11.27 -4.78
N LEU A 333 -7.38 11.69 -3.51
CA LEU A 333 -6.25 11.44 -2.60
C LEU A 333 -6.09 9.96 -2.20
N PHE A 334 -7.18 9.18 -2.19
CA PHE A 334 -7.13 7.72 -1.95
C PHE A 334 -7.36 6.93 -3.23
N ARG A 335 -6.97 7.49 -4.37
CA ARG A 335 -6.95 6.75 -5.63
C ARG A 335 -5.88 5.66 -5.55
N HIS A 336 -6.21 4.46 -6.03
CA HIS A 336 -5.32 3.27 -5.99
C HIS A 336 -4.90 2.75 -4.61
N ILE A 337 -5.57 3.16 -3.53
CA ILE A 337 -5.33 2.61 -2.20
C ILE A 337 -6.67 2.36 -1.50
N ASP A 338 -6.79 1.27 -0.76
CA ASP A 338 -7.94 1.08 0.12
C ASP A 338 -7.91 2.15 1.23
N PRO A 339 -8.98 2.94 1.42
CA PRO A 339 -9.04 3.95 2.48
C PRO A 339 -8.85 3.42 3.91
N ALA A 340 -9.05 2.13 4.16
CA ALA A 340 -8.70 1.50 5.44
C ALA A 340 -7.16 1.53 5.66
N GLU A 341 -6.40 1.25 4.61
CA GLU A 341 -4.93 1.33 4.60
C GLU A 341 -4.44 2.78 4.48
N GLY A 342 -5.20 3.66 3.82
CA GLY A 342 -4.86 5.07 3.65
C GLY A 342 -4.61 5.84 4.97
N PHE A 343 -5.13 5.35 6.11
CA PHE A 343 -4.77 5.87 7.42
C PHE A 343 -3.28 5.70 7.76
N LEU A 344 -2.68 4.59 7.32
CA LEU A 344 -1.26 4.27 7.52
C LEU A 344 -0.33 5.25 6.80
N LEU A 345 -0.83 5.98 5.78
CA LEU A 345 -0.07 7.03 5.12
C LEU A 345 -0.01 8.34 5.93
N GLU A 346 -0.71 8.47 7.06
CA GLU A 346 -0.68 9.66 7.91
C GLU A 346 -0.96 10.98 7.17
N MET A 347 -1.91 10.97 6.22
CA MET A 347 -2.27 12.13 5.37
C MET A 347 -2.56 13.42 6.16
N LYS A 348 -3.00 13.30 7.42
CA LYS A 348 -3.28 14.43 8.32
C LYS A 348 -2.04 15.30 8.59
N LYS A 349 -0.82 14.76 8.51
CA LYS A 349 0.42 15.55 8.68
C LYS A 349 0.66 16.55 7.55
N MET A 350 0.01 16.36 6.41
CA MET A 350 0.18 17.20 5.22
C MET A 350 -1.01 18.16 5.02
N ILE A 351 -1.83 18.39 6.06
CA ILE A 351 -3.06 19.18 5.96
C ILE A 351 -2.83 20.65 5.57
N ASN A 352 -1.63 21.16 5.84
CA ASN A 352 -1.19 22.52 5.50
C ASN A 352 -0.89 22.70 4.00
N PHE A 353 -0.91 21.61 3.23
CA PHE A 353 -0.68 21.62 1.79
C PHE A 353 -1.97 21.31 1.03
N ASP A 354 -2.11 21.94 -0.14
CA ASP A 354 -3.04 21.52 -1.17
C ASP A 354 -2.41 20.36 -1.95
N LEU A 355 -2.98 19.17 -1.75
CA LEU A 355 -2.41 17.91 -2.22
C LEU A 355 -3.06 17.46 -3.54
N GLU A 356 -2.21 17.03 -4.45
CA GLU A 356 -2.58 16.36 -5.69
C GLU A 356 -1.96 14.95 -5.69
N CYS A 357 -2.78 13.93 -5.88
CA CYS A 357 -2.29 12.55 -5.99
C CYS A 357 -1.66 12.33 -7.37
N ILE A 358 -0.46 11.77 -7.40
CA ILE A 358 0.25 11.44 -8.64
C ILE A 358 0.22 9.93 -8.87
N SER A 359 -0.19 9.53 -10.07
CA SER A 359 -0.18 8.13 -10.46
C SER A 359 1.25 7.60 -10.53
N CYS A 360 1.49 6.45 -9.91
CA CYS A 360 2.77 5.76 -9.86
C CYS A 360 2.65 4.40 -10.54
N GLU A 361 3.72 3.97 -11.20
CA GLU A 361 3.76 2.65 -11.83
C GLU A 361 3.82 1.53 -10.78
N ASN A 362 4.54 1.79 -9.68
CA ASN A 362 4.57 0.89 -8.53
C ASN A 362 3.40 1.20 -7.57
N PRO A 363 2.47 0.26 -7.32
CA PRO A 363 1.31 0.48 -6.46
C PRO A 363 1.66 0.65 -4.97
N ASN A 364 2.84 0.20 -4.55
CA ASN A 364 3.27 0.32 -3.15
C ASN A 364 3.75 1.73 -2.79
N ILE A 365 3.94 2.59 -3.80
CA ILE A 365 4.42 3.96 -3.64
C ILE A 365 3.25 4.91 -3.89
N HIS A 366 2.92 5.70 -2.87
CA HIS A 366 1.92 6.75 -2.96
C HIS A 366 2.62 8.09 -2.98
N MET A 367 2.48 8.81 -4.09
CA MET A 367 3.14 10.09 -4.29
C MET A 367 2.10 11.22 -4.32
N TYR A 368 2.36 12.26 -3.56
CA TYR A 368 1.53 13.45 -3.49
C TYR A 368 2.37 14.68 -3.79
N PHE A 369 1.86 15.56 -4.66
CA PHE A 369 2.44 16.87 -4.85
C PHE A 369 1.66 17.88 -4.02
N GLY A 370 2.35 18.54 -3.10
CA GLY A 370 1.75 19.53 -2.19
C GLY A 370 2.22 20.94 -2.51
N LYS A 371 1.27 21.88 -2.60
CA LYS A 371 1.56 23.32 -2.58
C LYS A 371 1.15 23.88 -1.22
N SER A 372 1.99 24.67 -0.57
CA SER A 372 1.65 25.25 0.73
C SER A 372 0.43 26.17 0.62
N LYS A 373 -0.52 26.02 1.56
CA LYS A 373 -1.72 26.87 1.64
C LYS A 373 -1.43 28.26 2.18
N SER A 374 -0.43 28.36 3.06
CA SER A 374 -0.05 29.62 3.68
C SER A 374 0.78 30.45 2.71
N ILE A 375 0.14 31.40 2.05
CA ILE A 375 0.81 32.48 1.35
C ILE A 375 1.06 33.56 2.42
N SER A 376 2.21 33.53 3.08
CA SER A 376 2.61 34.71 3.87
C SER A 376 2.85 35.86 2.88
N GLU A 377 2.20 37.00 3.07
CA GLU A 377 2.24 38.18 2.18
C GLU A 377 3.66 38.65 1.83
N ASN A 378 4.66 38.25 2.63
CA ASN A 378 6.08 38.56 2.45
C ASN A 378 6.90 37.49 1.69
N CYS A 379 6.36 36.32 1.38
CA CYS A 379 7.08 35.26 0.66
C CYS A 379 6.69 35.21 -0.82
N LYS A 380 7.60 35.65 -1.68
CA LYS A 380 7.48 35.56 -3.15
C LYS A 380 7.47 34.12 -3.69
N PHE A 381 7.85 33.14 -2.87
CA PHE A 381 7.98 31.73 -3.29
C PHE A 381 6.93 30.85 -2.61
N ILE A 382 6.14 30.17 -3.43
CA ILE A 382 5.21 29.13 -2.97
C ILE A 382 6.05 27.88 -2.69
N ASP A 383 6.02 27.40 -1.45
CA ASP A 383 6.66 26.14 -1.09
C ASP A 383 5.91 24.97 -1.73
N GLN A 384 6.65 24.17 -2.53
CA GLN A 384 6.13 23.06 -3.30
C GLN A 384 6.98 21.83 -3.04
N ARG A 385 6.34 20.72 -2.66
CA ARG A 385 7.05 19.51 -2.22
C ARG A 385 6.39 18.26 -2.78
N PHE A 386 7.22 17.27 -3.12
CA PHE A 386 6.76 15.90 -3.29
C PHE A 386 6.79 15.19 -1.95
N PHE A 387 5.67 14.60 -1.56
CA PHE A 387 5.54 13.69 -0.44
C PHE A 387 5.40 12.27 -0.97
N ILE A 388 6.42 11.45 -0.74
CA ILE A 388 6.40 10.03 -1.10
C ILE A 388 6.10 9.23 0.16
N ARG A 389 5.11 8.36 0.11
CA ARG A 389 4.68 7.56 1.24
C ARG A 389 4.54 6.09 0.83
N THR A 390 5.10 5.20 1.63
CA THR A 390 5.11 3.76 1.34
C THR A 390 4.76 2.96 2.59
N ILE A 391 3.92 1.95 2.39
CA ILE A 391 3.57 0.96 3.41
C ILE A 391 4.40 -0.29 3.16
N ILE A 392 5.10 -0.75 4.18
CA ILE A 392 5.95 -1.94 4.12
C ILE A 392 5.33 -2.98 5.06
N ARG A 393 4.91 -4.10 4.49
CA ARG A 393 4.44 -5.26 5.25
C ARG A 393 5.57 -6.28 5.29
N ASN A 394 5.58 -7.18 6.25
CA ASN A 394 6.48 -8.32 6.21
C ASN A 394 5.76 -9.49 6.90
N VAL A 395 6.22 -10.69 6.59
CA VAL A 395 5.85 -11.86 7.40
C VAL A 395 6.60 -11.70 8.72
N ASP A 396 5.94 -11.97 9.85
CA ASP A 396 6.59 -11.98 11.17
C ASP A 396 7.81 -12.91 11.14
N LEU A 397 8.98 -12.33 10.93
CA LEU A 397 10.25 -13.03 10.95
C LEU A 397 10.57 -13.28 12.42
N ILE A 398 10.71 -14.54 12.79
CA ILE A 398 10.88 -14.94 14.19
C ILE A 398 12.30 -14.63 14.66
N SER A 399 13.33 -14.77 13.80
CA SER A 399 14.72 -14.49 14.20
C SER A 399 15.09 -13.00 14.08
N VAL A 400 15.94 -12.56 15.02
CA VAL A 400 16.48 -11.19 15.09
C VAL A 400 17.32 -10.86 13.86
N GLU A 401 18.18 -11.77 13.42
CA GLU A 401 19.06 -11.57 12.26
C GLU A 401 18.26 -11.43 10.96
N ALA A 402 17.27 -12.29 10.75
CA ALA A 402 16.43 -12.21 9.55
C ALA A 402 15.57 -10.94 9.56
N SER A 403 15.04 -10.57 10.72
CA SER A 403 14.29 -9.33 10.95
C SER A 403 15.12 -8.09 10.58
N PHE A 404 16.37 -8.06 11.03
CA PHE A 404 17.31 -6.99 10.76
C PHE A 404 17.73 -6.92 9.28
N GLU A 405 18.14 -8.05 8.68
CA GLU A 405 18.53 -8.10 7.27
C GLU A 405 17.35 -7.68 6.37
N TYR A 406 16.15 -8.15 6.71
CA TYR A 406 14.93 -7.76 6.01
C TYR A 406 14.69 -6.25 6.09
N LEU A 407 14.80 -5.63 7.27
CA LEU A 407 14.58 -4.18 7.44
C LEU A 407 15.54 -3.38 6.56
N VAL A 408 16.84 -3.71 6.59
CA VAL A 408 17.87 -3.04 5.78
C VAL A 408 17.56 -3.20 4.29
N LYS A 409 17.30 -4.43 3.84
CA LYS A 409 17.02 -4.72 2.44
C LYS A 409 15.71 -4.08 1.97
N ALA A 410 14.64 -4.19 2.74
CA ALA A 410 13.34 -3.63 2.42
C ALA A 410 13.39 -2.09 2.38
N SER A 411 14.04 -1.46 3.37
CA SER A 411 14.19 0.00 3.39
C SER A 411 15.01 0.50 2.20
N GLU A 412 16.13 -0.14 1.86
CA GLU A 412 16.95 0.26 0.72
C GLU A 412 16.23 0.06 -0.61
N VAL A 413 15.56 -1.09 -0.82
CA VAL A 413 14.78 -1.34 -2.04
C VAL A 413 13.66 -0.30 -2.20
N ARG A 414 12.86 -0.07 -1.15
CA ARG A 414 11.75 0.90 -1.21
C ARG A 414 12.23 2.33 -1.39
N LEU A 415 13.39 2.69 -0.82
CA LEU A 415 14.03 3.97 -1.06
C LEU A 415 14.40 4.14 -2.54
N LEU A 416 15.07 3.17 -3.14
CA LEU A 416 15.46 3.24 -4.55
C LEU A 416 14.25 3.31 -5.47
N GLU A 417 13.20 2.51 -5.22
CA GLU A 417 11.96 2.56 -5.98
C GLU A 417 11.27 3.94 -5.85
N ALA A 418 11.24 4.52 -4.65
CA ALA A 418 10.71 5.87 -4.40
C ALA A 418 11.47 6.95 -5.18
N LEU A 419 12.81 6.88 -5.17
CA LEU A 419 13.67 7.81 -5.93
C LEU A 419 13.46 7.68 -7.43
N ASP A 420 13.34 6.45 -7.93
CA ASP A 420 13.12 6.16 -9.35
C ASP A 420 11.75 6.71 -9.82
N GLN A 421 10.69 6.47 -9.05
CA GLN A 421 9.36 7.04 -9.33
C GLN A 421 9.36 8.57 -9.30
N LEU A 422 10.05 9.19 -8.33
CA LEU A 422 10.14 10.65 -8.26
C LEU A 422 10.84 11.21 -9.51
N VAL A 423 11.93 10.60 -9.97
CA VAL A 423 12.63 11.04 -11.19
C VAL A 423 11.72 10.93 -12.41
N ILE A 424 11.01 9.81 -12.56
CA ILE A 424 10.06 9.61 -13.66
C ILE A 424 8.98 10.71 -13.63
N ASN A 425 8.33 10.91 -12.50
CA ASN A 425 7.20 11.83 -12.39
C ASN A 425 7.60 13.31 -12.47
N THR A 426 8.77 13.68 -11.95
CA THR A 426 9.36 15.02 -12.14
C THR A 426 9.55 15.31 -13.63
N SER A 427 10.03 14.31 -14.40
CA SER A 427 10.24 14.46 -15.85
C SER A 427 8.94 14.45 -16.66
N LYS A 428 7.89 13.75 -16.21
CA LYS A 428 6.59 13.67 -16.89
C LYS A 428 5.75 14.94 -16.66
N LEU A 429 5.75 15.46 -15.43
CA LEU A 429 4.85 16.54 -15.01
C LEU A 429 5.47 17.94 -15.12
N ASN A 430 6.78 18.05 -15.38
CA ASN A 430 7.55 19.31 -15.31
C ASN A 430 7.36 20.07 -13.98
N LYS A 431 6.97 19.35 -12.92
CA LYS A 431 6.84 19.88 -11.55
C LYS A 431 8.13 19.60 -10.80
N THR A 432 8.65 20.59 -10.08
CA THR A 432 9.85 20.42 -9.26
C THR A 432 9.54 20.80 -7.81
N GLY A 433 9.90 19.93 -6.88
CA GLY A 433 9.83 20.23 -5.45
C GLY A 433 11.13 20.86 -4.94
N THR A 434 11.03 21.68 -3.91
CA THR A 434 12.17 22.32 -3.24
C THR A 434 12.69 21.48 -2.09
N CYS A 435 11.78 20.97 -1.25
CA CYS A 435 12.09 20.19 -0.05
C CYS A 435 11.25 18.92 0.00
N ASN A 436 11.65 17.91 -0.78
CA ASN A 436 10.91 16.66 -0.88
C ASN A 436 11.02 15.82 0.40
N TYR A 437 9.98 15.04 0.66
CA TYR A 437 9.78 14.28 1.89
C TYR A 437 9.48 12.82 1.59
N ILE A 438 10.13 11.90 2.30
CA ILE A 438 9.87 10.45 2.21
C ILE A 438 9.34 9.94 3.54
N PHE A 439 8.30 9.10 3.49
CA PHE A 439 7.73 8.43 4.64
C PHE A 439 7.63 6.93 4.42
N PHE A 440 8.21 6.16 5.33
CA PHE A 440 8.06 4.71 5.39
C PHE A 440 7.26 4.30 6.62
N ASN A 441 6.25 3.47 6.41
CA ASN A 441 5.49 2.87 7.50
C ASN A 441 5.64 1.35 7.48
N PHE A 442 6.45 0.84 8.41
CA PHE A 442 6.55 -0.58 8.70
C PHE A 442 5.37 -0.97 9.59
N THR A 443 4.44 -1.72 9.02
CA THR A 443 3.25 -2.22 9.74
C THR A 443 3.50 -3.39 10.71
N PRO A 444 4.40 -4.35 10.43
CA PRO A 444 4.61 -5.50 11.29
C PRO A 444 5.53 -5.14 12.47
N CYS A 445 5.46 -5.94 13.55
CA CYS A 445 6.36 -5.78 14.69
C CYS A 445 7.68 -6.52 14.38
N ILE A 446 8.81 -5.86 14.63
CA ILE A 446 10.14 -6.39 14.30
C ILE A 446 10.95 -6.53 15.58
N VAL A 447 11.56 -7.70 15.80
CA VAL A 447 12.47 -7.89 16.94
C VAL A 447 13.83 -7.31 16.56
N ILE A 448 14.20 -6.17 17.16
CA ILE A 448 15.41 -5.44 16.81
C ILE A 448 15.83 -4.45 17.90
N ASP A 449 17.14 -4.32 18.07
CA ASP A 449 17.74 -3.26 18.88
C ASP A 449 17.62 -1.90 18.16
N PRO A 450 16.95 -0.89 18.75
CA PRO A 450 16.80 0.44 18.17
C PRO A 450 18.13 1.11 17.80
N GLN A 451 19.21 0.90 18.56
CA GLN A 451 20.51 1.50 18.25
C GLN A 451 21.04 1.03 16.89
N LYS A 452 20.98 -0.29 16.65
CA LYS A 452 21.42 -0.89 15.39
C LYS A 452 20.60 -0.38 14.20
N THR A 453 19.31 -0.05 14.39
CA THR A 453 18.49 0.53 13.32
C THR A 453 19.00 1.89 12.87
N VAL A 454 19.39 2.76 13.81
CA VAL A 454 19.89 4.11 13.54
C VAL A 454 21.20 4.05 12.74
N GLU A 455 22.13 3.19 13.14
CA GLU A 455 23.42 3.02 12.46
C GLU A 455 23.24 2.52 11.01
N CYS A 456 22.33 1.57 10.80
CA CYS A 456 22.06 1.03 9.47
C CYS A 456 21.43 2.05 8.55
N ILE A 457 20.45 2.80 9.05
CA ILE A 457 19.79 3.85 8.27
C ILE A 457 20.77 4.96 7.94
N ARG A 458 21.66 5.32 8.86
CA ARG A 458 22.77 6.23 8.59
C ARG A 458 23.63 5.73 7.42
N ALA A 459 24.01 4.46 7.42
CA ALA A 459 24.77 3.86 6.34
C ALA A 459 24.03 3.90 4.98
N ILE A 460 22.72 3.59 4.97
CA ILE A 460 21.88 3.64 3.76
C ILE A 460 21.79 5.07 3.21
N VAL A 461 21.53 6.06 4.08
CA VAL A 461 21.40 7.46 3.69
C VAL A 461 22.73 8.01 3.15
N LEU A 462 23.86 7.69 3.79
CA LEU A 462 25.19 8.12 3.32
C LEU A 462 25.54 7.47 1.97
N ARG A 463 25.25 6.18 1.80
CA ARG A 463 25.47 5.44 0.55
C ARG A 463 24.71 6.06 -0.63
N HIS A 464 23.48 6.51 -0.41
CA HIS A 464 22.62 7.10 -1.44
C HIS A 464 22.52 8.63 -1.39
N SER A 465 23.39 9.29 -0.62
CA SER A 465 23.39 10.74 -0.35
C SER A 465 23.36 11.58 -1.64
N ARG A 466 24.19 11.24 -2.63
CA ARG A 466 24.24 11.94 -3.94
C ARG A 466 22.91 11.90 -4.67
N ARG A 467 22.18 10.78 -4.60
CA ARG A 467 20.86 10.65 -5.22
C ARG A 467 19.88 11.52 -4.45
N LEU A 468 19.74 11.31 -3.14
CA LEU A 468 18.86 12.07 -2.26
C LEU A 468 18.99 13.59 -2.46
N PHE A 469 20.24 14.09 -2.49
CA PHE A 469 20.55 15.49 -2.74
C PHE A 469 20.06 15.96 -4.12
N LYS A 470 20.36 15.19 -5.18
CA LYS A 470 19.91 15.50 -6.54
C LYS A 470 18.38 15.50 -6.68
N GLN A 471 17.70 14.65 -5.93
CA GLN A 471 16.24 14.61 -5.84
C GLN A 471 15.66 15.63 -4.83
N LYS A 472 16.50 16.48 -4.22
CA LYS A 472 16.11 17.50 -3.23
C LYS A 472 15.29 16.93 -2.07
N ILE A 473 15.66 15.73 -1.62
CA ILE A 473 15.05 15.13 -0.43
C ILE A 473 15.76 15.67 0.79
N THR A 474 15.01 16.38 1.62
CA THR A 474 15.52 17.09 2.80
C THR A 474 15.30 16.31 4.07
N GLN A 475 14.17 15.59 4.14
CA GLN A 475 13.76 14.84 5.31
C GLN A 475 13.16 13.48 4.91
N ALA A 476 13.51 12.45 5.67
CA ALA A 476 12.90 11.14 5.60
C ALA A 476 12.43 10.72 6.99
N GLU A 477 11.25 10.10 7.05
CA GLU A 477 10.64 9.65 8.29
C GLU A 477 10.30 8.16 8.15
N MET A 478 10.58 7.40 9.20
CA MET A 478 10.29 5.98 9.26
C MET A 478 9.55 5.67 10.56
N LYS A 479 8.37 5.06 10.42
CA LYS A 479 7.56 4.57 11.54
C LYS A 479 7.66 3.04 11.59
N MET A 480 7.87 2.51 12.77
CA MET A 480 7.89 1.07 13.02
C MET A 480 7.46 0.73 14.44
N VAL A 481 7.13 -0.53 14.68
CA VAL A 481 6.95 -1.04 16.02
C VAL A 481 7.99 -2.12 16.25
N VAL A 482 8.75 -1.98 17.32
CA VAL A 482 9.86 -2.89 17.63
C VAL A 482 9.61 -3.63 18.93
N LEU A 483 10.23 -4.81 19.02
CA LEU A 483 10.34 -5.60 20.22
C LEU A 483 11.83 -5.69 20.56
N LEU A 484 12.20 -5.43 21.82
CA LEU A 484 13.59 -5.62 22.27
C LEU A 484 13.94 -7.12 22.33
N GLU A 485 12.98 -7.93 22.78
CA GLU A 485 13.06 -9.38 22.88
C GLU A 485 11.71 -9.99 22.41
N GLU A 486 11.67 -11.28 22.08
CA GLU A 486 10.47 -11.93 21.50
C GLU A 486 9.20 -11.78 22.37
N GLU A 487 9.35 -11.72 23.69
CA GLU A 487 8.23 -11.57 24.64
C GLU A 487 8.08 -10.14 25.21
N ALA A 488 8.86 -9.18 24.73
CA ALA A 488 8.85 -7.81 25.24
C ALA A 488 7.56 -7.05 24.86
N GLU A 489 7.31 -5.92 25.52
CA GLU A 489 6.23 -5.03 25.10
C GLU A 489 6.58 -4.32 23.78
N PRO A 490 5.63 -4.20 22.84
CA PRO A 490 5.87 -3.52 21.57
C PRO A 490 6.07 -2.01 21.78
N ILE A 491 7.19 -1.51 21.27
CA ILE A 491 7.57 -0.09 21.37
C ILE A 491 7.37 0.56 20.00
N PRO A 492 6.40 1.49 19.85
CA PRO A 492 6.24 2.24 18.62
C PRO A 492 7.33 3.31 18.53
N LEU A 493 8.22 3.15 17.55
CA LEU A 493 9.32 4.05 17.28
C LEU A 493 9.12 4.83 16.00
N ARG A 494 9.63 6.05 16.00
CA ARG A 494 9.65 6.94 14.85
C ARG A 494 11.05 7.52 14.70
N LEU A 495 11.66 7.25 13.56
CA LEU A 495 12.96 7.78 13.20
C LEU A 495 12.78 8.90 12.20
N ILE A 496 13.47 10.02 12.43
CA ILE A 496 13.47 11.18 11.55
C ILE A 496 14.91 11.46 11.14
N ALA A 497 15.19 11.35 9.85
CA ALA A 497 16.46 11.72 9.25
C ALA A 497 16.29 13.06 8.51
N SER A 498 17.04 14.08 8.90
CA SER A 498 17.05 15.39 8.23
C SER A 498 18.46 15.79 7.78
N ASN A 499 18.52 16.44 6.63
CA ASN A 499 19.75 16.99 6.07
C ASN A 499 19.48 18.42 5.58
N ASP A 500 19.22 19.32 6.52
CA ASP A 500 18.84 20.71 6.22
C ASP A 500 20.01 21.54 5.71
N SER A 501 21.24 21.24 6.18
CA SER A 501 22.46 21.95 5.79
C SER A 501 23.11 21.41 4.52
N GLY A 502 22.74 20.21 4.07
CA GLY A 502 23.40 19.51 2.97
C GLY A 502 24.71 18.81 3.35
N TYR A 503 25.26 19.09 4.53
CA TYR A 503 26.55 18.56 5.01
C TYR A 503 26.43 17.70 6.27
N HIS A 504 25.44 17.96 7.11
CA HIS A 504 25.24 17.25 8.37
C HIS A 504 23.92 16.49 8.36
N LEU A 505 24.01 15.17 8.56
CA LEU A 505 22.88 14.27 8.65
C LEU A 505 22.50 14.09 10.12
N ASN A 506 21.34 14.63 10.50
CA ASN A 506 20.75 14.40 11.82
C ASN A 506 19.80 13.19 11.72
N ILE A 507 19.89 12.29 12.69
CA ILE A 507 18.97 11.15 12.81
C ILE A 507 18.50 11.11 14.25
N ASP A 508 17.23 11.47 14.43
CA ASP A 508 16.59 11.50 15.73
C ASP A 508 15.65 10.30 15.85
N LEU A 509 15.65 9.67 17.02
CA LEU A 509 14.80 8.53 17.34
C LEU A 509 13.83 8.91 18.45
N TYR A 510 12.54 8.73 18.17
CA TYR A 510 11.45 9.09 19.08
C TYR A 510 10.59 7.88 19.40
N LYS A 511 10.07 7.85 20.62
CA LYS A 511 8.98 6.96 21.04
C LYS A 511 7.64 7.66 20.91
N GLU A 512 6.67 6.99 20.29
CA GLU A 512 5.29 7.49 20.22
C GLU A 512 4.57 7.19 21.54
N VAL A 513 4.24 8.23 22.31
CA VAL A 513 3.50 8.11 23.58
C VAL A 513 2.19 8.88 23.48
N LEU A 514 1.10 8.32 24.03
CA LEU A 514 -0.14 9.08 24.17
C LEU A 514 -0.02 10.00 25.37
N ASP A 515 -0.21 11.29 25.13
CA ASP A 515 -0.39 12.27 26.17
C ASP A 515 -1.66 11.94 26.98
N PRO A 516 -1.54 11.70 28.30
CA PRO A 516 -2.68 11.36 29.15
C PRO A 516 -3.71 12.49 29.23
N THR A 517 -3.31 13.74 29.00
CA THR A 517 -4.19 14.91 29.13
C THR A 517 -4.93 15.22 27.84
N THR A 518 -4.23 15.26 26.70
CA THR A 518 -4.83 15.63 25.40
C THR A 518 -5.29 14.42 24.58
N GLY A 519 -4.85 13.21 24.92
CA GLY A 519 -5.08 12.00 24.13
C GLY A 519 -4.41 12.04 22.74
N LYS A 520 -3.49 12.99 22.51
CA LYS A 520 -2.70 13.10 21.27
C LYS A 520 -1.40 12.30 21.42
N ILE A 521 -0.83 11.88 20.29
CA ILE A 521 0.51 11.27 20.30
C ILE A 521 1.53 12.39 20.39
N ILE A 522 2.45 12.28 21.34
CA ILE A 522 3.63 13.12 21.50
C ILE A 522 4.86 12.25 21.17
N TYR A 523 5.89 12.91 20.64
CA TYR A 523 7.20 12.32 20.44
C TYR A 523 8.05 12.60 21.67
N GLN A 524 8.44 11.53 22.35
CA GLN A 524 9.41 11.57 23.42
C GLN A 524 10.75 11.07 22.87
N ASP A 525 11.83 11.80 23.14
CA ASP A 525 13.17 11.35 22.78
C ASP A 525 13.42 9.96 23.37
N PHE A 526 13.91 9.05 22.53
CA PHE A 526 14.28 7.73 22.98
C PHE A 526 15.73 7.77 23.45
N ASP A 527 15.90 8.10 24.73
CA ASP A 527 17.19 8.04 25.40
C ASP A 527 17.58 6.57 25.61
N PHE A 528 18.84 6.26 25.31
CA PHE A 528 19.41 4.92 25.32
C PHE A 528 19.64 4.35 26.72
#